data_AF-A0A7T7BH97-F1
#
_entry.id   AF-A0A7T7BH97-F1
#
_cell.length_a   1.000
_cell.length_b   1.000
_cell.length_c   1.000
_cell.angle_alpha   90.00
_cell.angle_beta   90.00
_cell.angle_gamma   90.00
#
_symmetry.space_group_name_H-M   'P 1'
#
loop_
_entity.id
_entity.type
_entity.pdbx_description
1 polymer ?
#
loop_
_entity_poly.entity_id
_entity_poly.type
_entity_poly.pdbx_seq_one_letter_code
_entity_poly.pdbx_strand_id
1 'polypeptide(L)'
;MGRFGAQSSQDRGGPVPGICANDVLIKVKVCGVCGTDLHIPEGEFITKFPLIPGHETVGVVAAIGPKVKKTSRSASESSLITPSCAEYASTAAMAMSCFIKNLSDIDATPLEPASCTAHGLDKIAPKMGSSVLIFGAGPTGLVLAPMLRQNGCCNAMVVAPGGLRMEMVRKLDAGDKYIELFRGSSQAQLNALKAENPY
;
A
#
# COMPACT_ATOMS: atom_id res chain seq x y z
N MET A 1 11.56 -14.96 -23.50
CA MET A 1 11.75 -14.43 -22.13
C MET A 1 11.26 -15.50 -21.17
N GLY A 2 12.17 -16.21 -20.50
CA GLY A 2 11.81 -17.34 -19.65
C GLY A 2 11.11 -16.86 -18.39
N ARG A 3 9.98 -17.49 -18.04
CA ARG A 3 9.38 -17.36 -16.71
C ARG A 3 10.43 -17.80 -15.70
N PHE A 4 10.89 -16.90 -14.84
CA PHE A 4 11.67 -17.29 -13.67
C PHE A 4 10.76 -18.22 -12.86
N GLY A 5 11.16 -19.49 -12.69
CA GLY A 5 10.36 -20.46 -11.93
C GLY A 5 10.13 -19.96 -10.51
N ALA A 6 8.98 -20.30 -9.92
CA ALA A 6 8.56 -19.89 -8.59
C ALA A 6 9.72 -19.94 -7.60
N GLN A 7 10.23 -18.77 -7.21
CA GLN A 7 11.32 -18.67 -6.24
C GLN A 7 10.73 -18.86 -4.84
N SER A 8 11.32 -19.74 -4.04
CA SER A 8 10.88 -19.97 -2.67
C SER A 8 11.37 -18.87 -1.74
N SER A 9 10.48 -18.34 -0.91
CA SER A 9 10.84 -17.42 0.19
C SER A 9 11.60 -18.19 1.27
N GLN A 10 12.72 -17.63 1.74
CA GLN A 10 13.53 -18.19 2.82
C GLN A 10 13.86 -17.08 3.82
N ASP A 11 13.66 -17.35 5.11
CA ASP A 11 14.22 -16.52 6.17
C ASP A 11 15.74 -16.76 6.24
N ARG A 12 16.51 -15.70 6.10
CA ARG A 12 17.97 -15.73 6.14
C ARG A 12 18.49 -14.50 6.88
N GLY A 13 19.36 -14.73 7.86
CA GLY A 13 20.12 -13.66 8.47
C GLY A 13 21.06 -12.98 7.46
N GLY A 14 21.22 -11.67 7.59
CA GLY A 14 22.14 -10.86 6.80
C GLY A 14 22.84 -9.81 7.66
N PRO A 15 23.94 -9.21 7.18
CA PRO A 15 24.61 -8.13 7.90
C PRO A 15 23.69 -6.90 7.98
N VAL A 16 23.83 -6.12 9.06
CA VAL A 16 23.19 -4.81 9.17
C VAL A 16 23.72 -3.92 8.04
N PRO A 17 22.85 -3.25 7.24
CA PRO A 17 23.28 -2.44 6.13
C PRO A 17 24.07 -1.21 6.61
N GLY A 18 25.14 -0.87 5.88
CA GLY A 18 25.83 0.41 6.04
C GLY A 18 24.98 1.57 5.52
N ILE A 19 25.25 2.79 5.98
CA ILE A 19 24.53 4.01 5.57
C ILE A 19 25.47 5.03 4.94
N CYS A 20 25.02 5.68 3.86
CA CYS A 20 25.75 6.78 3.24
C CYS A 20 25.56 8.09 4.00
N ALA A 21 26.21 9.17 3.51
CA ALA A 21 26.19 10.47 4.16
C ALA A 21 24.79 11.06 4.41
N ASN A 22 23.83 10.78 3.53
CA ASN A 22 22.45 11.29 3.58
C ASN A 22 21.43 10.22 3.98
N ASP A 23 21.89 9.04 4.41
CA ASP A 23 21.00 7.93 4.71
C ASP A 23 20.71 7.85 6.21
N VAL A 24 19.70 7.06 6.53
CA VAL A 24 19.33 6.66 7.89
C VAL A 24 19.27 5.15 7.97
N LEU A 25 19.64 4.61 9.13
CA LEU A 25 19.41 3.22 9.48
C LEU A 25 18.18 3.15 10.35
N ILE A 26 17.22 2.32 9.97
CA ILE A 26 15.97 2.11 10.68
C ILE A 26 16.00 0.72 11.29
N LYS A 27 15.75 0.63 12.61
CA LYS A 27 15.37 -0.63 13.25
C LYS A 27 13.88 -0.84 13.05
N VAL A 28 13.53 -1.83 12.24
CA VAL A 28 12.16 -2.11 11.83
C VAL A 28 11.35 -2.59 13.04
N LYS A 29 10.13 -2.05 13.19
CA LYS A 29 9.16 -2.45 14.21
C LYS A 29 8.05 -3.27 13.59
N VAL A 30 7.52 -2.81 12.47
CA VAL A 30 6.48 -3.47 11.68
C VAL A 30 6.74 -3.21 10.20
N CYS A 31 6.51 -4.24 9.38
CA CYS A 31 6.45 -4.14 7.93
C CYS A 31 5.10 -4.70 7.46
N GLY A 32 4.35 -3.92 6.67
CA GLY A 32 3.17 -4.37 5.94
C GLY A 32 3.57 -5.25 4.76
N VAL A 33 2.58 -5.98 4.23
CA VAL A 33 2.74 -6.85 3.06
C VAL A 33 1.80 -6.35 1.98
N CYS A 34 2.38 -5.93 0.86
CA CYS A 34 1.66 -5.43 -0.29
C CYS A 34 1.38 -6.56 -1.30
N GLY A 35 0.37 -6.38 -2.15
CA GLY A 35 0.12 -7.28 -3.28
C GLY A 35 1.36 -7.43 -4.19
N THR A 36 2.13 -6.36 -4.35
CA THR A 36 3.39 -6.37 -5.12
C THR A 36 4.40 -7.38 -4.57
N ASP A 37 4.48 -7.57 -3.25
CA ASP A 37 5.39 -8.55 -2.64
C ASP A 37 5.05 -9.99 -3.06
N LEU A 38 3.77 -10.27 -3.37
CA LEU A 38 3.29 -11.57 -3.85
C LEU A 38 3.52 -11.76 -5.36
N HIS A 39 3.42 -10.69 -6.14
CA HIS A 39 3.56 -10.73 -7.60
C HIS A 39 5.03 -10.69 -8.07
N ILE A 40 5.96 -10.20 -7.22
CA ILE A 40 7.41 -10.24 -7.48
C ILE A 40 7.90 -11.67 -7.80
N PRO A 41 7.65 -12.70 -6.96
CA PRO A 41 8.10 -14.07 -7.25
C PRO A 41 7.35 -14.73 -8.43
N GLU A 42 6.20 -14.19 -8.84
CA GLU A 42 5.45 -14.64 -10.02
C GLU A 42 6.06 -14.12 -11.34
N GLY A 43 7.02 -13.21 -11.25
CA GLY A 43 7.75 -12.65 -12.39
C GLY A 43 7.01 -11.52 -13.11
N GLU A 44 6.01 -10.93 -12.47
CA GLU A 44 5.23 -9.81 -13.04
C GLU A 44 5.98 -8.47 -13.03
N PHE A 45 7.04 -8.37 -12.22
CA PHE A 45 7.89 -7.19 -12.12
C PHE A 45 9.32 -7.50 -12.55
N ILE A 46 9.94 -6.55 -13.26
CA ILE A 46 11.35 -6.63 -13.64
C ILE A 46 12.19 -6.36 -12.39
N THR A 47 12.73 -7.42 -11.80
CA THR A 47 13.54 -7.35 -10.59
C THR A 47 14.69 -8.35 -10.64
N LYS A 48 15.72 -8.12 -9.80
CA LYS A 48 16.92 -8.95 -9.72
C LYS A 48 16.90 -9.73 -8.40
N PHE A 49 16.94 -11.06 -8.49
CA PHE A 49 17.05 -11.94 -7.34
C PHE A 49 18.53 -12.23 -6.99
N PRO A 50 18.85 -12.51 -5.71
CA PRO A 50 17.96 -12.50 -4.54
C PRO A 50 17.55 -11.07 -4.12
N LEU A 51 16.30 -10.92 -3.67
CA LEU A 51 15.69 -9.66 -3.22
C LEU A 51 15.07 -9.86 -1.83
N ILE A 52 15.19 -8.87 -0.96
CA ILE A 52 14.42 -8.79 0.29
C ILE A 52 13.18 -7.92 0.01
N PRO A 53 11.95 -8.44 0.19
CA PRO A 53 10.71 -7.69 -0.08
C PRO A 53 10.37 -6.69 1.03
N GLY A 54 9.22 -6.04 0.90
CA GLY A 54 8.71 -5.06 1.85
C GLY A 54 9.05 -3.63 1.43
N HIS A 55 8.06 -2.75 1.56
CA HIS A 55 8.20 -1.30 1.36
C HIS A 55 7.24 -0.48 2.25
N GLU A 56 6.36 -1.14 3.00
CA GLU A 56 5.41 -0.51 3.92
C GLU A 56 5.95 -0.63 5.35
N THR A 57 6.72 0.33 5.87
CA THR A 57 7.49 0.08 7.11
C THR A 57 7.48 1.20 8.13
N VAL A 58 7.41 0.79 9.40
CA VAL A 58 7.49 1.65 10.58
C VAL A 58 8.63 1.17 11.46
N GLY A 59 9.42 2.11 11.96
CA GLY A 59 10.57 1.79 12.79
C GLY A 59 11.13 2.97 13.58
N VAL A 60 12.26 2.70 14.23
CA VAL A 60 13.01 3.72 14.97
C VAL A 60 14.35 3.96 14.31
N VAL A 61 14.78 5.22 14.24
CA VAL A 61 16.11 5.58 13.74
C VAL A 61 17.17 4.98 14.67
N ALA A 62 17.99 4.08 14.12
CA ALA A 62 19.10 3.45 14.80
C ALA A 62 20.43 4.19 14.56
N ALA A 63 20.61 4.78 13.38
CA ALA A 63 21.78 5.60 13.03
C ALA A 63 21.45 6.60 11.91
N ILE A 64 22.25 7.67 11.81
CA ILE A 64 22.09 8.71 10.79
C ILE A 64 23.42 9.01 10.11
N GLY A 65 23.36 9.32 8.82
CA GLY A 65 24.51 9.74 8.05
C GLY A 65 25.01 11.14 8.47
N PRO A 66 26.30 11.44 8.32
CA PRO A 66 26.93 12.69 8.76
C PRO A 66 26.35 13.97 8.16
N LYS A 67 25.61 13.91 7.05
CA LYS A 67 24.98 15.08 6.41
C LYS A 67 23.49 15.22 6.76
N VAL A 68 22.93 14.31 7.57
CA VAL A 68 21.52 14.36 7.97
C VAL A 68 21.36 15.31 9.17
N LYS A 69 20.70 16.45 8.93
CA LYS A 69 20.61 17.55 9.92
C LYS A 69 19.42 17.46 10.88
N LYS A 70 18.38 16.69 10.54
CA LYS A 70 17.18 16.48 11.35
C LYS A 70 16.69 15.06 11.15
N THR A 71 16.55 14.31 12.23
CA THR A 71 15.86 13.00 12.23
C THR A 71 15.16 12.80 13.55
N SER A 72 14.11 12.01 13.51
CA SER A 72 13.35 11.65 14.70
C SER A 72 12.62 10.29 14.35
N ARG A 73 11.91 9.57 15.26
CA ARG A 73 11.00 8.42 14.98
C ARG A 73 10.31 8.49 13.60
N SER A 74 10.37 7.41 12.83
CA SER A 74 10.04 7.43 11.40
C SER A 74 9.11 6.30 11.01
N ALA A 75 8.04 6.63 10.31
CA ALA A 75 7.55 5.77 9.26
C ALA A 75 8.43 6.03 8.03
N SER A 76 8.91 4.98 7.37
CA SER A 76 9.55 5.13 6.07
C SER A 76 8.45 5.18 5.02
N GLU A 77 8.46 6.21 4.18
CA GLU A 77 7.58 6.28 3.03
C GLU A 77 8.28 5.68 1.80
N SER A 78 7.51 4.86 1.08
CA SER A 78 7.55 4.61 -0.35
C SER A 78 8.89 4.73 -1.05
N SER A 79 9.77 3.78 -0.80
CA SER A 79 10.61 3.30 -1.90
C SER A 79 10.33 1.82 -2.06
N LEU A 80 9.73 1.45 -3.19
CA LEU A 80 9.49 0.08 -3.68
C LEU A 80 10.76 -0.80 -3.72
N ILE A 81 11.90 -0.26 -3.29
CA ILE A 81 13.25 -0.83 -3.37
C ILE A 81 13.92 -0.82 -1.99
N THR A 82 13.30 -0.28 -0.93
CA THR A 82 13.88 -0.34 0.42
C THR A 82 13.55 -1.69 1.06
N PRO A 83 14.50 -2.63 1.15
CA PRO A 83 14.22 -3.96 1.70
C PRO A 83 13.88 -3.84 3.19
N SER A 84 12.63 -4.09 3.54
CA SER A 84 12.14 -3.79 4.89
C SER A 84 11.47 -4.96 5.61
N CYS A 85 11.28 -6.10 4.95
CA CYS A 85 11.11 -7.40 5.60
C CYS A 85 12.44 -7.90 6.20
N ALA A 86 13.04 -7.09 7.08
CA ALA A 86 14.31 -7.32 7.76
C ALA A 86 14.33 -6.61 9.12
N GLU A 87 15.25 -6.96 10.01
CA GLU A 87 15.39 -6.27 11.31
C GLU A 87 15.86 -4.82 11.17
N TYR A 88 16.70 -4.55 10.15
CA TYR A 88 17.24 -3.24 9.86
C TYR A 88 17.11 -2.93 8.37
N ALA A 89 16.71 -1.69 8.07
CA ALA A 89 16.61 -1.17 6.72
C ALA A 89 17.35 0.17 6.61
N SER A 90 18.06 0.39 5.52
CA SER A 90 18.71 1.67 5.20
C SER A 90 17.94 2.40 4.12
N THR A 91 17.69 3.70 4.28
CA THR A 91 17.03 4.52 3.26
C THR A 91 17.54 5.94 3.27
N ALA A 92 17.27 6.70 2.21
CA ALA A 92 17.60 8.11 2.14
C ALA A 92 16.79 8.90 3.18
N ALA A 93 17.44 9.81 3.92
CA ALA A 93 16.76 10.62 4.95
C ALA A 93 15.56 11.43 4.41
N MET A 94 15.57 11.79 3.12
CA MET A 94 14.47 12.51 2.47
C MET A 94 13.22 11.65 2.22
N ALA A 95 13.35 10.32 2.22
CA ALA A 95 12.23 9.39 2.05
C ALA A 95 11.55 9.06 3.40
N MET A 96 11.98 9.68 4.49
CA MET A 96 11.30 9.56 5.78
C MET A 96 10.16 10.56 5.86
N SER A 97 8.96 10.06 6.13
CA SER A 97 7.81 10.91 6.44
C SER A 97 7.86 11.39 7.90
N CYS A 98 7.25 12.56 8.15
CA CYS A 98 7.27 13.23 9.44
C CYS A 98 6.43 12.54 10.52
N PHE A 99 6.75 12.91 11.76
CA PHE A 99 6.36 12.29 13.03
C PHE A 99 4.91 11.85 13.18
N ILE A 100 4.78 10.57 13.47
CA ILE A 100 3.59 9.99 14.08
C ILE A 100 3.73 10.16 15.60
N LYS A 101 3.10 11.19 16.14
CA LYS A 101 3.04 11.39 17.60
C LYS A 101 1.90 10.62 18.25
N ASN A 102 0.82 10.42 17.51
CA ASN A 102 -0.47 9.97 18.04
C ASN A 102 -1.01 8.70 17.37
N LEU A 103 -0.18 7.93 16.65
CA LEU A 103 -0.57 6.60 16.17
C LEU A 103 0.40 5.56 16.75
N SER A 104 -0.10 4.34 16.92
CA SER A 104 0.75 3.19 17.25
C SER A 104 1.61 2.79 16.05
N ASP A 105 2.65 1.99 16.28
CA ASP A 105 3.51 1.47 15.20
C ASP A 105 2.70 0.65 14.17
N ILE A 106 1.63 -0.02 14.61
CA ILE A 106 0.74 -0.82 13.75
C ILE A 106 -0.17 0.09 12.93
N ASP A 107 -0.82 1.07 13.56
CA ASP A 107 -1.74 2.00 12.88
C ASP A 107 -1.01 2.93 11.90
N ALA A 108 0.29 3.13 12.12
CA ALA A 108 1.20 3.83 11.24
C ALA A 108 1.57 3.04 9.97
N THR A 109 1.46 1.72 10.00
CA THR A 109 1.87 0.83 8.90
C THR A 109 1.16 1.13 7.58
N PRO A 110 -0.18 1.34 7.53
CA PRO A 110 -0.88 1.62 6.28
C PRO A 110 -0.64 3.03 5.71
N LEU A 111 0.30 3.83 6.25
CA LEU A 111 0.59 5.16 5.69
C LEU A 111 1.16 5.11 4.27
N GLU A 112 1.94 4.08 3.94
CA GLU A 112 2.47 3.86 2.59
C GLU A 112 1.33 3.60 1.58
N PRO A 113 0.43 2.63 1.78
CA PRO A 113 -0.69 2.45 0.86
C PRO A 113 -1.64 3.65 0.89
N ALA A 114 -1.74 4.36 2.01
CA ALA A 114 -2.51 5.60 2.10
C ALA A 114 -1.92 6.73 1.23
N SER A 115 -0.60 6.89 1.17
CA SER A 115 0.03 7.89 0.29
C SER A 115 -0.16 7.53 -1.18
N CYS A 116 -0.11 6.25 -1.54
CA CYS A 116 -0.48 5.77 -2.86
C CYS A 116 -1.93 6.15 -3.23
N THR A 117 -2.88 5.98 -2.30
CA THR A 117 -4.27 6.39 -2.52
C THR A 117 -4.46 7.91 -2.57
N ALA A 118 -3.70 8.67 -1.78
CA ALA A 118 -3.71 10.13 -1.82
C ALA A 118 -3.25 10.65 -3.19
N HIS A 119 -2.16 10.10 -3.72
CA HIS A 119 -1.69 10.43 -5.07
C HIS A 119 -2.70 10.02 -6.15
N GLY A 120 -3.35 8.87 -5.99
CA GLY A 120 -4.45 8.45 -6.86
C GLY A 120 -5.60 9.45 -6.83
N LEU A 121 -5.94 9.96 -5.66
CA LEU A 121 -6.99 10.96 -5.47
C LEU A 121 -6.64 12.30 -6.10
N ASP A 122 -5.40 12.76 -5.98
CA ASP A 122 -4.90 13.98 -6.64
C ASP A 122 -5.03 13.88 -8.17
N LYS A 123 -4.80 12.68 -8.73
CA LYS A 123 -4.97 12.42 -10.16
C LYS A 123 -6.43 12.33 -10.59
N ILE A 124 -7.28 11.70 -9.78
CA ILE A 124 -8.72 11.60 -10.07
C ILE A 124 -9.37 12.98 -9.96
N ALA A 125 -8.93 13.79 -8.98
CA ALA A 125 -9.42 15.13 -8.68
C ALA A 125 -10.97 15.21 -8.73
N PRO A 126 -11.68 14.41 -7.90
CA PRO A 126 -13.13 14.34 -7.98
C PRO A 126 -13.75 15.70 -7.67
N LYS A 127 -14.79 16.06 -8.43
CA LYS A 127 -15.56 17.27 -8.14
C LYS A 127 -16.53 16.97 -7.01
N MET A 128 -16.91 18.00 -6.26
CA MET A 128 -17.98 17.88 -5.28
C MET A 128 -19.26 17.36 -5.96
N GLY A 129 -19.88 16.33 -5.37
CA GLY A 129 -21.04 15.64 -5.94
C GLY A 129 -20.71 14.54 -6.95
N SER A 130 -19.43 14.19 -7.14
CA SER A 130 -19.05 13.05 -7.98
C SER A 130 -19.57 11.73 -7.43
N SER A 131 -19.98 10.83 -8.32
CA SER A 131 -20.23 9.41 -8.04
C SER A 131 -19.06 8.58 -8.54
N VAL A 132 -18.62 7.60 -7.76
CA VAL A 132 -17.43 6.81 -8.05
C VAL A 132 -17.72 5.31 -7.93
N LEU A 133 -17.15 4.55 -8.86
CA LEU A 133 -17.20 3.09 -8.88
C LEU A 133 -15.81 2.53 -8.60
N ILE A 134 -15.65 1.81 -7.50
CA ILE A 134 -14.37 1.28 -7.02
C ILE A 134 -14.33 -0.21 -7.28
N PHE A 135 -13.41 -0.65 -8.13
CA PHE A 135 -13.17 -2.06 -8.36
C PHE A 135 -12.13 -2.59 -7.38
N GLY A 136 -12.55 -3.51 -6.51
CA GLY A 136 -11.70 -4.18 -5.54
C GLY A 136 -11.88 -3.69 -4.11
N ALA A 137 -11.91 -4.65 -3.19
CA ALA A 137 -12.04 -4.47 -1.74
C ALA A 137 -10.74 -4.88 -1.01
N GLY A 138 -9.58 -4.66 -1.65
CA GLY A 138 -8.27 -4.89 -1.04
C GLY A 138 -7.88 -3.75 -0.09
N PRO A 139 -6.69 -3.80 0.53
CA PRO A 139 -6.18 -2.74 1.41
C PRO A 139 -6.27 -1.35 0.77
N THR A 140 -5.80 -1.20 -0.48
CA THR A 140 -5.90 0.06 -1.24
C THR A 140 -7.34 0.51 -1.45
N GLY A 141 -8.26 -0.41 -1.77
CA GLY A 141 -9.68 -0.08 -1.96
C GLY A 141 -10.35 0.36 -0.65
N LEU A 142 -9.98 -0.27 0.47
CA LEU A 142 -10.47 0.07 1.80
C LEU A 142 -9.99 1.44 2.28
N VAL A 143 -8.81 1.89 1.87
CA VAL A 143 -8.31 3.23 2.17
C VAL A 143 -8.86 4.27 1.18
N LEU A 144 -8.93 3.94 -0.11
CA LEU A 144 -9.39 4.85 -1.16
C LEU A 144 -10.87 5.23 -1.03
N ALA A 145 -11.73 4.26 -0.70
CA ALA A 145 -13.17 4.49 -0.63
C ALA A 145 -13.58 5.59 0.39
N PRO A 146 -13.15 5.56 1.66
CA PRO A 146 -13.43 6.65 2.59
C PRO A 146 -12.75 7.96 2.20
N MET A 147 -11.54 7.93 1.61
CA MET A 147 -10.87 9.15 1.13
C MET A 147 -11.65 9.86 0.02
N LEU A 148 -12.24 9.09 -0.91
CA LEU A 148 -13.10 9.63 -1.97
C LEU A 148 -14.36 10.30 -1.38
N ARG A 149 -15.02 9.67 -0.40
CA ARG A 149 -16.17 10.26 0.32
C ARG A 149 -15.79 11.58 0.99
N GLN A 150 -14.64 11.62 1.67
CA GLN A 150 -14.15 12.83 2.34
C GLN A 150 -13.76 13.95 1.38
N ASN A 151 -13.42 13.63 0.13
CA ASN A 151 -13.01 14.60 -0.90
C ASN A 151 -14.15 14.97 -1.86
N GLY A 152 -15.40 14.89 -1.39
CA GLY A 152 -16.56 15.43 -2.09
C GLY A 152 -17.30 14.44 -2.99
N CYS A 153 -16.94 13.16 -3.01
CA CYS A 153 -17.79 12.15 -3.64
C CYS A 153 -19.05 11.94 -2.78
N CYS A 154 -20.22 12.04 -3.41
CA CYS A 154 -21.50 11.86 -2.73
C CYS A 154 -22.01 10.40 -2.77
N ASN A 155 -21.40 9.57 -3.62
CA ASN A 155 -21.79 8.18 -3.79
C ASN A 155 -20.57 7.34 -4.20
N ALA A 156 -20.05 6.56 -3.26
CA ALA A 156 -18.97 5.61 -3.45
C ALA A 156 -19.52 4.19 -3.51
N MET A 157 -19.48 3.58 -4.69
CA MET A 157 -19.90 2.19 -4.89
C MET A 157 -18.69 1.28 -4.96
N VAL A 158 -18.61 0.29 -4.07
CA VAL A 158 -17.53 -0.70 -4.04
C VAL A 158 -18.00 -2.00 -4.69
N VAL A 159 -17.23 -2.45 -5.68
CA VAL A 159 -17.49 -3.66 -6.46
C VAL A 159 -16.34 -4.64 -6.24
N ALA A 160 -16.62 -5.81 -5.66
CA ALA A 160 -15.60 -6.82 -5.43
C ALA A 160 -16.24 -8.22 -5.33
N PRO A 161 -15.45 -9.31 -5.42
CA PRO A 161 -15.95 -10.63 -5.06
C PRO A 161 -16.49 -10.64 -3.63
N GLY A 162 -17.54 -11.42 -3.39
CA GLY A 162 -18.09 -11.64 -2.06
C GLY A 162 -17.09 -12.30 -1.08
N GLY A 163 -17.51 -12.41 0.18
CA GLY A 163 -16.73 -12.98 1.28
C GLY A 163 -16.01 -11.94 2.14
N LEU A 164 -14.96 -12.38 2.84
CA LEU A 164 -14.34 -11.64 3.95
C LEU A 164 -13.94 -10.19 3.63
N ARG A 165 -13.42 -9.92 2.42
CA ARG A 165 -13.08 -8.55 2.00
C ARG A 165 -14.33 -7.67 1.87
N MET A 166 -15.40 -8.19 1.27
CA MET A 166 -16.65 -7.43 1.15
C MET A 166 -17.31 -7.21 2.52
N GLU A 167 -17.26 -8.20 3.41
CA GLU A 167 -17.72 -8.06 4.80
C GLU A 167 -16.95 -6.97 5.55
N MET A 168 -15.63 -6.89 5.36
CA MET A 168 -14.79 -5.83 5.94
C MET A 168 -15.19 -4.45 5.44
N VAL A 169 -15.37 -4.27 4.12
CA VAL A 169 -15.79 -2.98 3.55
C VAL A 169 -17.13 -2.53 4.15
N ARG A 170 -18.10 -3.45 4.27
CA ARG A 170 -19.41 -3.17 4.89
C ARG A 170 -19.27 -2.80 6.37
N LYS A 171 -18.44 -3.55 7.11
CA LYS A 171 -18.21 -3.31 8.56
C LYS A 171 -17.54 -1.96 8.82
N LEU A 172 -16.68 -1.51 7.91
CA LEU A 172 -15.97 -0.24 8.01
C LEU A 172 -16.78 0.96 7.49
N ASP A 173 -17.99 0.72 6.95
CA ASP A 173 -18.78 1.73 6.24
C ASP A 173 -17.96 2.50 5.20
N ALA A 174 -17.13 1.77 4.43
CA ALA A 174 -16.16 2.39 3.54
C ALA A 174 -16.79 2.96 2.25
N GLY A 175 -18.05 2.61 1.93
CA GLY A 175 -18.80 3.10 0.78
C GLY A 175 -20.29 3.26 1.05
N ASP A 176 -21.05 3.70 0.06
CA ASP A 176 -22.49 3.89 0.15
C ASP A 176 -23.28 2.70 -0.44
N LYS A 177 -22.68 2.02 -1.43
CA LYS A 177 -23.25 0.82 -2.07
C LYS A 177 -22.18 -0.25 -2.26
N TYR A 178 -22.58 -1.51 -2.09
CA TYR A 178 -21.68 -2.66 -2.15
C TYR A 178 -22.23 -3.71 -3.11
N ILE A 179 -21.48 -4.02 -4.17
CA ILE A 179 -21.91 -4.95 -5.21
C ILE A 179 -20.95 -6.12 -5.30
N GLU A 180 -21.52 -7.33 -5.18
CA GLU A 180 -20.75 -8.56 -5.23
C GLU A 180 -20.66 -9.11 -6.64
N LEU A 181 -19.42 -9.36 -7.08
CA LEU A 181 -19.14 -10.01 -8.36
C LEU A 181 -18.98 -11.52 -8.18
N PHE A 182 -19.69 -12.28 -9.02
CA PHE A 182 -19.57 -13.73 -9.09
C PHE A 182 -18.60 -14.09 -10.22
N ARG A 183 -17.62 -14.95 -9.91
CA ARG A 183 -16.56 -15.33 -10.87
C ARG A 183 -17.11 -15.96 -12.17
N GLY A 184 -18.31 -16.55 -12.16
CA GLY A 184 -18.93 -17.20 -13.32
C GLY A 184 -19.72 -16.28 -14.26
N SER A 185 -20.06 -15.05 -13.85
CA SER A 185 -20.91 -14.14 -14.64
C SER A 185 -20.41 -12.69 -14.63
N SER A 186 -19.15 -12.48 -14.25
CA SER A 186 -18.53 -11.16 -14.04
C SER A 186 -18.68 -10.22 -15.24
N GLN A 187 -18.61 -10.72 -16.47
CA GLN A 187 -18.80 -9.90 -17.67
C GLN A 187 -20.23 -9.40 -17.84
N ALA A 188 -21.23 -10.26 -17.59
CA ALA A 188 -22.64 -9.87 -17.65
C ALA A 188 -22.99 -8.88 -16.53
N GLN A 189 -22.48 -9.13 -15.32
CA GLN A 189 -22.65 -8.21 -14.19
C GLN A 189 -21.97 -6.86 -14.46
N LEU A 190 -20.76 -6.86 -15.03
CA LEU A 190 -20.05 -5.63 -15.38
C LEU A 190 -20.79 -4.83 -16.47
N ASN A 191 -21.36 -5.52 -17.46
CA ASN A 191 -22.15 -4.89 -18.51
C ASN A 191 -23.44 -4.28 -17.94
N ALA A 192 -24.11 -4.97 -17.01
CA ALA A 192 -25.28 -4.43 -16.31
C ALA A 192 -24.91 -3.19 -15.47
N LEU A 193 -23.79 -3.23 -14.75
CA LEU A 193 -23.30 -2.08 -13.98
C LEU A 193 -23.01 -0.87 -14.86
N LYS A 194 -22.38 -1.07 -16.01
CA LYS A 194 -22.15 0.01 -16.99
C LYS A 194 -23.45 0.56 -17.57
N ALA A 195 -24.45 -0.29 -17.79
CA ALA A 195 -25.76 0.14 -18.28
C ALA A 195 -26.53 0.96 -17.21
N GLU A 196 -26.43 0.56 -15.94
CA GLU A 196 -27.06 1.27 -14.81
C GLU A 196 -26.34 2.58 -14.45
N ASN A 197 -25.08 2.74 -14.85
CA ASN A 197 -24.22 3.89 -14.53
C ASN A 197 -23.54 4.41 -15.82
N PRO A 198 -24.27 5.10 -16.71
CA PRO A 198 -23.79 5.47 -18.05
C PRO A 198 -22.85 6.69 -18.11
N TYR A 199 -22.48 7.25 -16.95
CA TYR A 199 -21.65 8.45 -16.83
C TYR A 199 -20.15 8.15 -16.82
#